data_AF-A0A963B1Z0-F1
#
_entry.id   AF-A0A963B1Z0-F1
#
_cell.length_a   1.000
_cell.length_b   1.000
_cell.length_c   1.000
_cell.angle_alpha   90.00
_cell.angle_beta   90.00
_cell.angle_gamma   90.00
#
_symmetry.space_group_name_H-M   'P 1'
#
loop_
_entity.id
_entity.type
_entity.pdbx_description
1 polymer ?
#
loop_
_entity_poly.entity_id
_entity_poly.type
_entity_poly.pdbx_seq_one_letter_code
_entity_poly.pdbx_strand_id
1 'polypeptide(L)'
;QLYILDERGALFQQRLQATEEHYLLVQQHRFINDICLMRNLQLEEPACSLLLDAPEFYRLTQTRDGKFGAQPCTPPRNGLSDNYLELRLLSDGLSLNQSPQVLTCGDREFSSLEFGDQLFPAVAEHILSQRRNRQAYPIYLTGLELSSLSSGNSVSTIELFNFKRRLEQRLSEALELLSKDGSARKKYN
;
A
#
# COMPACT_ATOMS: atom_id res chain seq x y z
N GLN A 1 0.61 9.05 -13.46
CA GLN A 1 1.43 9.53 -12.31
C GLN A 1 0.48 9.70 -11.14
N LEU A 2 0.96 9.52 -9.91
CA LEU A 2 0.20 9.73 -8.68
C LEU A 2 0.86 10.86 -7.90
N TYR A 3 0.03 11.77 -7.39
CA TYR A 3 0.41 12.88 -6.54
C TYR A 3 -0.46 12.85 -5.29
N ILE A 4 0.16 13.00 -4.12
CA ILE A 4 -0.52 13.01 -2.82
C ILE A 4 0.00 14.22 -2.06
N LEU A 5 -0.91 15.10 -1.66
CA LEU A 5 -0.63 16.22 -0.79
C LEU A 5 -1.13 15.86 0.62
N ASP A 6 -0.30 16.06 1.64
CA ASP A 6 -0.70 15.76 3.02
C ASP A 6 -1.15 16.99 3.81
N GLU A 7 -1.60 16.76 5.04
CA GLU A 7 -2.07 17.78 5.98
C GLU A 7 -1.01 18.82 6.37
N ARG A 8 0.27 18.55 6.09
CA ARG A 8 1.40 19.46 6.33
C ARG A 8 1.84 20.20 5.06
N GLY A 9 1.13 20.01 3.95
CA GLY A 9 1.45 20.60 2.66
C GLY A 9 2.66 19.97 1.97
N ALA A 10 3.12 18.81 2.44
CA ALA A 10 4.17 18.07 1.75
C ALA A 10 3.57 17.33 0.54
N LEU A 11 4.39 17.09 -0.49
CA LEU A 11 3.99 16.42 -1.74
C LEU A 11 4.73 15.10 -1.91
N PHE A 12 3.98 14.02 -2.11
CA PHE A 12 4.48 12.73 -2.56
C PHE A 12 4.14 12.52 -4.04
N GLN A 13 5.12 12.04 -4.80
CA GLN A 13 4.97 11.69 -6.21
C GLN A 13 5.42 10.26 -6.47
N GLN A 14 4.64 9.53 -7.27
CA GLN A 14 4.99 8.19 -7.72
C GLN A 14 4.60 7.97 -9.18
N ARG A 15 5.49 7.32 -9.93
CA ARG A 15 5.18 6.77 -11.24
C ARG A 15 4.75 5.31 -11.05
N LEU A 16 3.56 5.00 -11.53
CA LEU A 16 2.97 3.66 -11.46
C LEU A 16 3.00 3.05 -12.86
N GLN A 17 3.18 1.73 -12.93
CA GLN A 17 2.96 0.99 -14.18
C GLN A 17 1.46 0.95 -14.50
N ALA A 18 1.13 0.67 -15.76
CA ALA A 18 -0.26 0.69 -16.26
C ALA A 18 -1.16 -0.19 -15.37
N THR A 19 -1.93 0.47 -14.52
CA THR A 19 -2.94 -0.10 -13.65
C THR A 19 -4.23 0.62 -13.99
N GLU A 20 -5.35 -0.09 -13.99
CA GLU A 20 -6.64 0.57 -14.11
C GLU A 20 -6.82 1.60 -12.99
N GLU A 21 -7.29 2.79 -13.37
CA GLU A 21 -7.45 3.93 -12.46
C GLU A 21 -8.32 3.58 -11.25
N HIS A 22 -9.39 2.81 -11.46
CA HIS A 22 -10.30 2.43 -10.39
C HIS A 22 -9.61 1.58 -9.31
N TYR A 23 -8.72 0.65 -9.68
CA TYR A 23 -7.96 -0.13 -8.70
C TYR A 23 -7.05 0.78 -7.89
N LEU A 24 -6.34 1.68 -8.56
CA LEU A 24 -5.46 2.63 -7.90
C LEU A 24 -6.22 3.47 -6.86
N LEU A 25 -7.35 4.06 -7.26
CA LEU A 25 -8.15 4.92 -6.38
C LEU A 25 -8.65 4.18 -5.14
N VAL A 26 -9.17 2.96 -5.30
CA VAL A 26 -9.67 2.17 -4.15
C VAL A 26 -8.54 1.81 -3.20
N GLN A 27 -7.36 1.47 -3.71
CA GLN A 27 -6.21 1.10 -2.87
C GLN A 27 -5.67 2.27 -2.07
N GLN A 28 -5.53 3.44 -2.71
CA GLN A 28 -5.14 4.64 -1.97
C GLN A 28 -6.19 5.04 -0.95
N HIS A 29 -7.49 4.94 -1.30
CA HIS A 29 -8.56 5.22 -0.36
C HIS A 29 -8.53 4.30 0.87
N ARG A 30 -8.33 2.99 0.67
CA ARG A 30 -8.18 2.03 1.77
C ARG A 30 -7.01 2.37 2.69
N PHE A 31 -5.84 2.63 2.12
CA PHE A 31 -4.65 2.96 2.91
C PHE A 31 -4.80 4.28 3.68
N ILE A 32 -5.40 5.32 3.07
CA ILE A 32 -5.66 6.59 3.77
C ILE A 32 -6.66 6.39 4.91
N ASN A 33 -7.76 5.67 4.67
CA ASN A 33 -8.74 5.38 5.73
C ASN A 33 -8.10 4.59 6.88
N ASP A 34 -7.19 3.68 6.58
CA ASP A 34 -6.45 2.92 7.59
C ASP A 34 -5.56 3.82 8.45
N ILE A 35 -4.84 4.77 7.83
CA ILE A 35 -4.06 5.79 8.55
C ILE A 35 -4.97 6.64 9.45
N CYS A 36 -6.12 7.08 8.94
CA CYS A 36 -7.10 7.84 9.71
C CYS A 36 -7.60 7.03 10.91
N LEU A 37 -7.96 5.76 10.70
CA LEU A 37 -8.43 4.87 11.77
C LEU A 37 -7.35 4.64 12.83
N MET A 38 -6.12 4.29 12.42
CA MET A 38 -4.98 4.12 13.33
C MET A 38 -4.76 5.36 14.18
N ARG A 39 -4.74 6.55 13.57
CA ARG A 39 -4.56 7.82 14.29
C ARG A 39 -5.71 8.07 15.28
N ASN A 40 -6.95 7.77 14.90
CA ASN A 40 -8.10 7.92 15.78
C ASN A 40 -8.02 7.00 17.02
N LEU A 41 -7.53 5.77 16.86
CA LEU A 41 -7.34 4.82 17.96
C LEU A 41 -6.21 5.24 18.92
N GLN A 42 -5.27 6.08 18.47
CA GLN A 42 -4.16 6.59 19.28
C GLN A 42 -4.50 7.87 20.08
N LEU A 43 -5.66 8.50 19.85
CA LEU A 43 -6.09 9.68 20.59
C LEU A 43 -6.71 9.26 21.94
N GLU A 44 -6.23 9.85 23.05
CA GLU A 44 -6.75 9.56 24.40
C GLU A 44 -8.17 10.11 24.64
N GLU A 45 -8.56 11.18 23.94
CA GLU A 45 -9.95 11.65 23.89
C GLU A 45 -10.53 11.43 22.49
N PRO A 46 -11.79 10.98 22.35
CA PRO A 46 -12.46 10.88 21.06
C PRO A 46 -12.72 12.29 20.56
N ALA A 47 -11.72 12.87 19.90
CA ALA A 47 -11.84 14.18 19.32
C ALA A 47 -12.87 14.09 18.20
N CYS A 48 -14.10 14.53 18.48
CA CYS A 48 -15.13 14.81 17.46
C CYS A 48 -14.65 15.83 16.39
N SER A 49 -13.42 16.34 16.49
CA SER A 49 -12.84 17.35 15.63
C SER A 49 -12.26 16.83 14.33
N LEU A 50 -12.18 15.51 14.09
CA LEU A 50 -11.58 14.97 12.87
C LEU A 50 -12.48 14.00 12.08
N LEU A 51 -13.74 14.37 11.88
CA LEU A 51 -14.34 14.22 10.54
C LEU A 51 -13.58 15.12 9.53
N LEU A 52 -12.25 15.16 9.59
CA LEU A 52 -11.37 15.84 8.66
C LEU A 52 -11.66 15.26 7.30
N ASP A 53 -11.85 16.16 6.35
CA ASP A 53 -12.34 15.92 5.01
C ASP A 53 -11.89 14.57 4.44
N ALA A 54 -12.87 13.76 4.02
CA ALA A 54 -12.59 12.53 3.29
C ALA A 54 -11.57 12.84 2.19
N PRO A 55 -10.57 11.97 1.95
CA PRO A 55 -9.53 12.25 0.98
C PRO A 55 -10.16 12.61 -0.37
N GLU A 56 -9.82 13.79 -0.87
CA GLU A 56 -10.31 14.26 -2.15
C GLU A 56 -9.44 13.68 -3.27
N PHE A 57 -10.09 13.15 -4.30
CA PHE A 57 -9.40 12.61 -5.47
C PHE A 57 -9.68 13.50 -6.68
N TYR A 58 -8.62 13.81 -7.41
CA TYR A 58 -8.69 14.60 -8.62
C TYR A 58 -7.91 13.93 -9.75
N ARG A 59 -8.53 13.86 -10.93
CA ARG A 59 -7.85 13.53 -12.18
C ARG A 59 -7.26 14.81 -12.77
N LEU A 60 -5.93 14.82 -12.89
CA LEU A 60 -5.23 15.91 -13.58
C LEU A 60 -5.30 15.67 -15.09
N THR A 61 -5.90 16.61 -15.81
CA THR A 61 -6.00 16.60 -17.27
C THR A 61 -5.24 17.78 -17.84
N GLN A 62 -4.54 17.56 -18.95
CA GLN A 62 -3.94 18.63 -19.73
C GLN A 62 -4.78 18.86 -20.99
N THR A 63 -5.25 20.08 -21.18
CA THR A 63 -5.95 20.48 -22.40
C THR A 63 -4.96 20.63 -23.55
N ARG A 64 -5.46 20.60 -24.80
CA ARG A 64 -4.62 20.78 -26.00
C ARG A 64 -3.88 22.12 -26.03
N ASP A 65 -4.42 23.13 -25.34
CA ASP A 65 -3.82 24.46 -25.19
C ASP A 65 -2.76 24.55 -24.08
N GLY A 66 -2.36 23.41 -23.50
CA GLY A 66 -1.33 23.33 -22.46
C GLY A 66 -1.81 23.68 -21.05
N LYS A 67 -3.09 24.08 -20.86
CA LYS A 67 -3.65 24.36 -19.53
C LYS A 67 -3.92 23.07 -18.77
N PHE A 68 -3.56 23.06 -17.49
CA PHE A 68 -3.87 21.98 -16.56
C PHE A 68 -5.21 22.22 -15.87
N GLY A 69 -6.02 21.18 -15.77
CA GLY A 69 -7.27 21.17 -15.02
C GLY A 69 -7.31 19.97 -14.08
N ALA A 70 -8.01 20.13 -12.95
CA ALA A 70 -8.27 19.07 -12.00
C ALA A 70 -9.77 18.75 -12.04
N GLN A 71 -10.13 17.51 -12.34
CA GLN A 71 -11.51 17.04 -12.33
C GLN A 71 -11.70 16.14 -11.10
N PRO A 72 -12.69 16.43 -10.22
CA PRO A 72 -12.99 15.55 -9.10
C PRO A 72 -13.30 14.13 -9.59
N CYS A 73 -12.78 13.13 -8.91
CA CYS A 73 -13.16 11.74 -9.09
C CYS A 73 -13.47 11.11 -7.73
N THR A 74 -14.32 10.09 -7.72
CA THR A 74 -14.66 9.36 -6.50
C THR A 74 -14.23 7.92 -6.65
N PRO A 75 -13.54 7.33 -5.66
CA PRO A 75 -13.28 5.90 -5.68
C PRO A 75 -14.62 5.15 -5.74
N PRO A 76 -14.74 4.09 -6.55
CA PRO A 76 -15.97 3.31 -6.63
C PRO A 76 -16.35 2.78 -5.24
N ARG A 77 -17.62 2.93 -4.88
CA ARG A 77 -18.16 2.50 -3.58
C ARG A 77 -18.25 0.98 -3.44
N ASN A 78 -18.46 0.30 -4.56
CA ASN A 78 -18.42 -1.16 -4.59
C ASN A 78 -16.95 -1.55 -4.58
N GLY A 79 -16.57 -2.38 -3.59
CA GLY A 79 -15.20 -2.82 -3.38
C GLY A 79 -14.56 -3.44 -4.63
N LEU A 80 -13.26 -3.69 -4.54
CA LEU A 80 -12.57 -4.43 -5.59
C LEU A 80 -13.19 -5.80 -5.77
N SER A 81 -13.07 -6.36 -6.98
CA SER A 81 -13.46 -7.74 -7.23
C SER A 81 -12.83 -8.70 -6.20
N ASP A 82 -13.49 -9.82 -5.92
CA ASP A 82 -13.05 -10.89 -5.00
C ASP A 82 -11.64 -11.47 -5.29
N ASN A 83 -10.98 -11.01 -6.35
CA ASN A 83 -9.65 -11.44 -6.74
C ASN A 83 -8.52 -10.56 -6.17
N TYR A 84 -8.83 -9.55 -5.34
CA TYR A 84 -7.81 -8.72 -4.69
C TYR A 84 -7.44 -9.27 -3.31
N LEU A 85 -6.14 -9.44 -3.07
CA LEU A 85 -5.63 -9.93 -1.80
C LEU A 85 -5.19 -8.75 -0.93
N GLU A 86 -5.87 -8.56 0.19
CA GLU A 86 -5.50 -7.53 1.16
C GLU A 86 -4.15 -7.84 1.79
N LEU A 87 -3.30 -6.83 1.90
CA LEU A 87 -1.99 -6.94 2.54
C LEU A 87 -1.92 -5.88 3.63
N ARG A 88 -1.71 -6.32 4.86
CA ARG A 88 -1.53 -5.45 6.02
C ARG A 88 -0.16 -5.72 6.65
N LEU A 89 0.42 -4.69 7.26
CA LEU A 89 1.69 -4.80 7.98
C LEU A 89 1.51 -4.31 9.41
N LEU A 90 2.00 -5.10 10.36
CA LEU A 90 2.32 -4.67 11.72
C LEU A 90 3.84 -4.51 11.83
N SER A 91 4.32 -3.39 12.37
CA SER A 91 5.77 -3.13 12.52
C SER A 91 6.07 -2.22 13.70
N ASP A 92 7.18 -2.46 14.39
CA ASP A 92 7.70 -1.56 15.45
C ASP A 92 8.38 -0.30 14.89
N GLY A 93 8.07 0.11 13.67
CA GLY A 93 8.64 1.31 13.05
C GLY A 93 8.65 1.27 11.52
N LEU A 94 9.24 2.30 10.93
CA LEU A 94 9.29 2.50 9.47
C LEU A 94 10.57 1.95 8.81
N SER A 95 11.35 1.14 9.54
CA SER A 95 12.59 0.55 9.06
C SER A 95 12.37 -0.92 8.71
N LEU A 96 12.30 -1.21 7.40
CA LEU A 96 12.05 -2.57 6.88
C LEU A 96 13.12 -3.61 7.25
N ASN A 97 14.29 -3.20 7.74
CA ASN A 97 15.40 -4.11 8.06
C ASN A 97 15.70 -4.20 9.56
N GLN A 98 15.12 -3.32 10.37
CA GLN A 98 15.51 -3.17 11.79
C GLN A 98 14.34 -3.38 12.74
N SER A 99 13.11 -3.21 12.25
CA SER A 99 11.89 -3.44 13.03
C SER A 99 11.35 -4.84 12.76
N PRO A 100 10.99 -5.60 13.81
CA PRO A 100 10.17 -6.80 13.66
C PRO A 100 8.89 -6.47 12.88
N GLN A 101 8.53 -7.34 11.95
CA GLN A 101 7.41 -7.15 11.03
C GLN A 101 6.53 -8.38 11.00
N VAL A 102 5.22 -8.18 10.97
CA VAL A 102 4.24 -9.21 10.67
C VAL A 102 3.41 -8.76 9.48
N LEU A 103 3.56 -9.45 8.35
CA LEU A 103 2.75 -9.24 7.15
C LEU A 103 1.56 -10.18 7.17
N THR A 104 0.36 -9.63 7.03
CA THR A 104 -0.88 -10.42 6.93
C THR A 104 -1.43 -10.29 5.52
N CYS A 105 -1.65 -11.42 4.86
CA CYS A 105 -2.09 -11.49 3.48
C CYS A 105 -3.26 -12.47 3.36
N GLY A 106 -4.48 -11.94 3.21
CA GLY A 106 -5.70 -12.73 3.41
C GLY A 106 -5.73 -13.34 4.82
N ASP A 107 -5.86 -14.66 4.90
CA ASP A 107 -5.93 -15.41 6.16
C ASP A 107 -4.57 -15.91 6.67
N ARG A 108 -3.46 -15.49 6.05
CA ARG A 108 -2.12 -15.96 6.39
C ARG A 108 -1.21 -14.85 6.90
N GLU A 109 -0.53 -15.12 8.00
CA GLU A 109 0.46 -14.24 8.61
C GLU A 109 1.89 -14.72 8.33
N PHE A 110 2.82 -13.77 8.23
CA PHE A 110 4.24 -14.00 7.99
C PHE A 110 5.05 -13.09 8.92
N SER A 111 5.79 -13.68 9.85
CA SER A 111 6.61 -12.93 10.81
C SER A 111 8.07 -12.89 10.39
N SER A 112 8.71 -11.72 10.50
CA SER A 112 10.15 -11.57 10.30
C SER A 112 10.97 -12.41 11.30
N LEU A 113 10.41 -12.73 12.46
CA LEU A 113 11.07 -13.59 13.45
C LEU A 113 11.10 -15.06 13.01
N GLU A 114 10.10 -15.50 12.25
CA GLU A 114 10.02 -16.87 11.71
C GLU A 114 10.80 -16.99 10.39
N PHE A 115 10.58 -16.04 9.47
CA PHE A 115 11.10 -16.14 8.11
C PHE A 115 12.45 -15.43 7.90
N GLY A 116 12.86 -14.53 8.80
CA GLY A 116 14.09 -13.74 8.63
C GLY A 116 14.17 -13.08 7.26
N ASP A 117 15.27 -13.32 6.54
CA ASP A 117 15.50 -12.79 5.18
C ASP A 117 14.52 -13.35 4.13
N GLN A 118 13.85 -14.46 4.42
CA GLN A 118 12.86 -15.10 3.53
C GLN A 118 11.44 -14.53 3.67
N LEU A 119 11.24 -13.50 4.50
CA LEU A 119 9.91 -12.91 4.72
C LEU A 119 9.25 -12.48 3.41
N PHE A 120 9.93 -11.63 2.62
CA PHE A 120 9.37 -11.10 1.37
C PHE A 120 9.21 -12.19 0.29
N PRO A 121 10.18 -13.10 0.07
CA PRO A 121 9.99 -14.27 -0.79
C PRO A 121 8.77 -15.13 -0.40
N ALA A 122 8.60 -15.46 0.88
CA ALA A 122 7.50 -16.32 1.34
C ALA A 122 6.12 -15.66 1.12
N VAL A 123 6.01 -14.35 1.40
CA VAL A 123 4.79 -13.57 1.12
C VAL A 123 4.52 -13.52 -0.39
N ALA A 124 5.55 -13.28 -1.20
CA ALA A 124 5.43 -13.23 -2.66
C ALA A 124 4.99 -14.58 -3.25
N GLU A 125 5.52 -15.70 -2.77
CA GLU A 125 5.08 -17.05 -3.16
C GLU A 125 3.61 -17.28 -2.81
N HIS A 126 3.18 -16.87 -1.62
CA HIS A 126 1.79 -16.99 -1.22
C HIS A 126 0.86 -16.14 -2.09
N ILE A 127 1.22 -14.89 -2.35
CA ILE A 127 0.48 -14.00 -3.25
C ILE A 127 0.36 -14.63 -4.64
N LEU A 128 1.44 -15.22 -5.18
CA LEU A 128 1.39 -15.91 -6.48
C LEU A 128 0.46 -17.12 -6.48
N SER A 129 0.43 -17.89 -5.39
CA SER A 129 -0.42 -19.07 -5.26
C SER A 129 -1.92 -18.73 -5.25
N GLN A 130 -2.28 -17.59 -4.66
CA GLN A 130 -3.67 -17.13 -4.55
C GLN A 130 -4.18 -16.46 -5.84
N ARG A 131 -3.29 -16.06 -6.75
CA ARG A 131 -3.68 -15.44 -8.03
C ARG A 131 -4.31 -16.47 -8.96
N ARG A 132 -5.65 -16.49 -8.99
CA ARG A 132 -6.50 -17.38 -9.81
C ARG A 132 -6.12 -17.51 -11.30
N ASN A 133 -5.41 -16.53 -11.87
CA ASN A 133 -4.93 -16.53 -13.26
C ASN A 133 -3.48 -16.02 -13.42
N ARG A 134 -2.67 -15.99 -12.35
CA ARG A 134 -1.33 -15.35 -12.35
C ARG A 134 -1.34 -13.90 -12.89
N GLN A 135 -2.47 -13.20 -12.79
CA GLN A 135 -2.58 -11.83 -13.30
C GLN A 135 -1.53 -10.96 -12.59
N ALA A 136 -0.77 -10.20 -13.39
CA ALA A 136 0.30 -9.34 -12.93
C ALA A 136 -0.27 -7.99 -12.47
N TYR A 137 -1.11 -8.00 -11.43
CA TYR A 137 -1.51 -6.75 -10.78
C TYR A 137 -0.47 -6.34 -9.72
N PRO A 138 -0.24 -5.04 -9.51
CA PRO A 138 0.65 -4.55 -8.45
C PRO A 138 0.14 -4.96 -7.07
N ILE A 139 1.05 -5.22 -6.14
CA ILE A 139 0.71 -5.43 -4.73
C ILE A 139 0.50 -4.06 -4.09
N TYR A 140 -0.61 -3.88 -3.37
CA TYR A 140 -0.81 -2.70 -2.54
C TYR A 140 -0.92 -3.07 -1.07
N LEU A 141 -0.17 -2.36 -0.23
CA LEU A 141 -0.36 -2.35 1.20
C LEU A 141 -1.66 -1.59 1.50
N THR A 142 -2.66 -2.29 2.02
CA THR A 142 -3.97 -1.73 2.37
C THR A 142 -4.06 -1.25 3.79
N GLY A 143 -3.15 -1.68 4.66
CA GLY A 143 -3.12 -1.20 6.04
C GLY A 143 -1.75 -1.33 6.70
N LEU A 144 -1.52 -0.48 7.70
CA LEU A 144 -0.28 -0.36 8.43
C LEU A 144 -0.58 -0.04 9.89
N GLU A 145 -0.06 -0.89 10.78
CA GLU A 145 -0.13 -0.70 12.22
C GLU A 145 1.29 -0.56 12.78
N LEU A 146 1.49 0.44 13.63
CA LEU A 146 2.79 0.77 14.21
C LEU A 146 2.73 0.68 15.73
N SER A 147 3.30 -0.38 16.28
CA SER A 147 3.23 -0.75 17.71
C SER A 147 4.10 0.14 18.62
N SER A 148 5.16 0.76 18.09
CA SER A 148 6.16 1.51 18.87
C SER A 148 6.06 3.03 18.73
N LEU A 149 4.96 3.58 18.22
CA LEU A 149 4.72 5.04 18.20
C LEU A 149 4.42 5.60 19.60
N SER A 150 5.13 5.13 20.61
CA SER A 150 5.21 5.77 21.91
C SER A 150 6.13 6.99 21.82
N SER A 151 5.64 8.12 22.33
CA SER A 151 6.35 9.39 22.59
C SER A 151 6.62 10.35 21.41
N GLY A 152 5.64 11.22 21.16
CA GLY A 152 5.87 12.65 20.87
C GLY A 152 5.98 13.08 19.40
N ASN A 153 6.47 12.23 18.50
CA ASN A 153 6.57 12.58 17.07
C ASN A 153 5.53 11.84 16.25
N SER A 154 4.44 12.54 15.89
CA SER A 154 3.46 12.03 14.94
C SER A 154 4.10 11.94 13.54
N VAL A 155 4.17 10.71 13.01
CA VAL A 155 4.64 10.43 11.66
C VAL A 155 3.71 11.10 10.64
N SER A 156 4.29 11.81 9.68
CA SER A 156 3.51 12.45 8.60
C SER A 156 2.90 11.41 7.66
N THR A 157 1.78 11.76 7.03
CA THR A 157 1.12 10.89 6.04
C THR A 157 2.09 10.53 4.91
N ILE A 158 2.94 11.47 4.47
CA ILE A 158 3.92 11.22 3.42
C ILE A 158 5.05 10.28 3.85
N GLU A 159 5.48 10.29 5.11
CA GLU A 159 6.43 9.28 5.59
C GLU A 159 5.84 7.87 5.51
N LEU A 160 4.56 7.71 5.83
CA LEU A 160 3.83 6.44 5.68
C LEU A 160 3.71 6.04 4.20
N PHE A 161 3.42 6.97 3.28
CA PHE A 161 3.41 6.69 1.85
C PHE A 161 4.78 6.31 1.29
N ASN A 162 5.85 6.96 1.75
CA ASN A 162 7.21 6.61 1.37
C ASN A 162 7.59 5.21 1.88
N PHE A 163 7.18 4.87 3.10
CA PHE A 163 7.38 3.54 3.65
C PHE A 163 6.60 2.47 2.88
N LYS A 164 5.30 2.71 2.63
CA LYS A 164 4.44 1.90 1.77
C LYS A 164 5.09 1.64 0.41
N ARG A 165 5.60 2.68 -0.27
CA ARG A 165 6.28 2.53 -1.56
C ARG A 165 7.48 1.59 -1.49
N ARG A 166 8.33 1.72 -0.46
CA ARG A 166 9.50 0.84 -0.29
C ARG A 166 9.10 -0.62 -0.07
N LEU A 167 8.07 -0.86 0.74
CA LEU A 167 7.56 -2.21 1.02
C LEU A 167 6.98 -2.86 -0.24
N GLU A 168 6.14 -2.12 -0.98
CA GLU A 168 5.52 -2.58 -2.23
C GLU A 168 6.56 -2.89 -3.30
N GLN A 169 7.62 -2.07 -3.39
CA GLN A 169 8.75 -2.31 -4.29
C GLN A 169 9.46 -3.62 -3.95
N ARG A 170 9.80 -3.84 -2.68
CA ARG A 170 10.49 -5.06 -2.24
C ARG A 170 9.68 -6.33 -2.50
N LEU A 171 8.37 -6.29 -2.30
CA LEU A 171 7.49 -7.40 -2.64
C LEU A 171 7.36 -7.61 -4.16
N SER A 172 7.29 -6.52 -4.93
CA SER A 172 7.23 -6.60 -6.39
C SER A 172 8.52 -7.20 -6.97
N GLU A 173 9.68 -6.83 -6.44
CA GLU A 173 10.98 -7.42 -6.80
C GLU A 173 11.04 -8.91 -6.48
N ALA A 174 10.58 -9.32 -5.29
CA ALA A 174 10.49 -10.73 -4.91
C ALA A 174 9.57 -11.54 -5.85
N LEU A 175 8.41 -10.98 -6.22
CA LEU A 175 7.52 -11.58 -7.22
C LEU A 175 8.19 -11.75 -8.58
N GLU A 176 8.92 -10.72 -9.05
CA GLU A 176 9.59 -10.76 -10.35
C GLU A 176 10.66 -11.87 -10.39
N LEU A 177 11.45 -12.02 -9.32
CA LEU A 177 12.46 -13.08 -9.21
C LEU A 177 11.82 -14.47 -9.28
N LEU A 178 10.75 -14.70 -8.53
CA LEU A 178 9.99 -15.97 -8.54
C LEU A 178 9.37 -16.28 -9.91
N SER A 179 8.89 -15.27 -10.63
CA SER A 179 8.30 -15.43 -11.96
C SER A 179 9.35 -15.86 -13.02
N LYS A 180 10.59 -15.38 -12.87
CA LYS A 180 11.73 -15.73 -13.75
C LYS A 180 12.20 -17.16 -13.48
N ASP A 181 12.32 -17.55 -12.20
CA ASP A 181 12.72 -18.92 -11.82
C ASP A 181 11.69 -19.99 -12.22
N GLY A 182 10.39 -19.69 -12.09
CA GLY A 182 9.31 -20.56 -12.56
C GLY A 182 9.29 -20.75 -14.08
N SER A 183 9.77 -19.77 -14.84
CA SER A 183 9.90 -19.86 -16.30
C SER A 183 11.14 -20.64 -16.74
N ALA A 184 12.22 -20.61 -15.95
CA ALA A 184 13.41 -21.43 -16.17
C ALA A 184 13.12 -22.92 -15.91
N ARG A 185 12.40 -23.26 -14.84
CA ARG A 185 12.03 -24.66 -14.53
C ARG A 185 11.09 -25.29 -15.56
N LYS A 186 10.27 -24.50 -16.27
CA LYS A 186 9.39 -24.99 -17.36
C LYS A 186 10.09 -25.26 -18.69
N LYS A 187 11.34 -24.82 -18.88
CA LYS A 187 12.11 -25.07 -20.12
C LYS A 187 12.86 -26.41 -20.12
N TYR A 188 12.86 -27.14 -19.00
CA TYR A 188 13.63 -28.38 -18.82
C TYR A 188 12.77 -29.60 -18.43
N ASN A 189 11.44 -29.48 -18.55
CA ASN A 189 10.49 -30.60 -18.50
C ASN A 189 9.71 -30.63 -19.81
#